data_AF-A0A1G8C5G2-F1
#
_entry.id   AF-A0A1G8C5G2-F1
#
_cell.length_a   1.000
_cell.length_b   1.000
_cell.length_c   1.000
_cell.angle_alpha   90.00
_cell.angle_beta   90.00
_cell.angle_gamma   90.00
#
_symmetry.space_group_name_H-M   'P 1'
#
loop_
_entity.id
_entity.type
_entity.pdbx_description
1 polymer ?
#
loop_
_entity_poly.entity_id
_entity_poly.type
_entity_poly.pdbx_seq_one_letter_code
_entity_poly.pdbx_strand_id
1 'polypeptide(L)'
;MRLLIAFTLMCLASIAQAEVKTRTLDYQSADGTKLVGYYAYDDAIKGPRPGIVVVHEWWGLNDYAKRRARDLAALGYSAMAIDMYGEGKNTEHPKDAMAFMQAATADAGASKKRFDAGLEQLKKQPETNPQKLAAIGYCFGGAVVLDAARRGEPLDAVVSFHGALTTKTPAKEGVTKTPMLIEHGNGDTMVTAQNVADFKKEMDAAKADYKFVGIDGAKHGFTNPDADKLSHGDHGGPDIGYNKAADMSSWADMKAFLKEQFAKNSTM
;
A
#
# COMPACT_ATOMS: atom_id res chain seq x y z
N MET A 1 -64.30 -10.45 36.65
CA MET A 1 -64.03 -10.52 35.21
C MET A 1 -63.18 -9.32 34.83
N ARG A 2 -61.91 -9.56 34.42
CA ARG A 2 -61.06 -8.68 33.57
C ARG A 2 -60.58 -7.34 34.18
N LEU A 3 -59.35 -6.84 33.99
CA LEU A 3 -58.20 -7.25 33.19
C LEU A 3 -56.96 -6.50 33.78
N LEU A 4 -55.86 -7.19 34.06
CA LEU A 4 -54.55 -6.56 34.32
C LEU A 4 -53.91 -6.20 32.97
N ILE A 5 -53.61 -4.92 32.76
CA ILE A 5 -52.86 -4.45 31.58
C ILE A 5 -51.38 -4.48 31.94
N ALA A 6 -50.64 -5.45 31.41
CA ALA A 6 -49.19 -5.48 31.45
C ALA A 6 -48.64 -4.73 30.22
N PHE A 7 -47.90 -3.66 30.46
CA PHE A 7 -47.13 -2.96 29.42
C PHE A 7 -45.79 -3.67 29.24
N THR A 8 -45.64 -4.40 28.13
CA THR A 8 -44.39 -5.03 27.76
C THR A 8 -43.54 -4.01 27.00
N LEU A 9 -42.47 -3.51 27.63
CA LEU A 9 -41.45 -2.68 26.96
C LEU A 9 -40.59 -3.58 26.06
N MET A 10 -40.76 -3.48 24.74
CA MET A 10 -39.88 -4.12 23.75
C MET A 10 -38.66 -3.21 23.52
N CYS A 11 -37.53 -3.52 24.16
CA CYS A 11 -36.25 -2.91 23.82
C CYS A 11 -35.72 -3.54 22.52
N LEU A 12 -35.87 -2.83 21.40
CA LEU A 12 -35.16 -3.13 20.17
C LEU A 12 -33.71 -2.66 20.32
N ALA A 13 -32.82 -3.55 20.75
CA ALA A 13 -31.39 -3.33 20.64
C ALA A 13 -30.99 -3.51 19.18
N SER A 14 -30.78 -2.41 18.45
CA SER A 14 -30.13 -2.43 17.16
C SER A 14 -28.70 -2.92 17.35
N ILE A 15 -28.42 -4.14 16.88
CA ILE A 15 -27.06 -4.67 16.78
C ILE A 15 -26.35 -3.78 15.75
N ALA A 16 -25.57 -2.81 16.19
CA ALA A 16 -24.71 -2.05 15.31
C ALA A 16 -23.78 -3.02 14.59
N GLN A 17 -23.98 -3.24 13.29
CA GLN A 17 -23.07 -4.05 12.49
C GLN A 17 -21.78 -3.26 12.31
N ALA A 18 -20.69 -3.86 12.77
CA ALA A 18 -19.33 -3.45 12.47
C ALA A 18 -19.16 -3.22 10.96
N GLU A 19 -18.59 -2.08 10.57
CA GLU A 19 -18.37 -1.74 9.17
C GLU A 19 -17.03 -1.03 8.99
N VAL A 20 -16.34 -1.33 7.90
CA VAL A 20 -15.19 -0.54 7.47
C VAL A 20 -15.66 0.88 7.16
N LYS A 21 -15.24 1.85 8.00
CA LYS A 21 -15.47 3.28 7.80
C LYS A 21 -14.34 3.87 6.99
N THR A 22 -14.69 4.89 6.21
CA THR A 22 -13.76 5.53 5.28
C THR A 22 -13.83 7.05 5.41
N ARG A 23 -12.71 7.72 5.15
CA ARG A 23 -12.61 9.20 5.15
C ARG A 23 -11.72 9.64 4.00
N THR A 24 -12.12 10.69 3.31
CA THR A 24 -11.23 11.43 2.42
C THR A 24 -10.56 12.53 3.22
N LEU A 25 -9.23 12.62 3.13
CA LEU A 25 -8.41 13.54 3.92
C LEU A 25 -7.60 14.44 2.99
N ASP A 26 -7.82 15.74 3.04
CA ASP A 26 -6.99 16.70 2.32
C ASP A 26 -5.75 17.05 3.14
N TYR A 27 -4.59 17.06 2.48
CA TYR A 27 -3.32 17.45 3.09
C TYR A 27 -2.38 18.05 2.04
N GLN A 28 -1.19 18.48 2.46
CA GLN A 28 -0.22 19.10 1.56
C GLN A 28 1.16 18.51 1.78
N SER A 29 1.89 18.29 0.68
CA SER A 29 3.29 17.90 0.72
C SER A 29 4.21 19.12 0.87
N ALA A 30 5.42 18.89 1.39
CA ALA A 30 6.44 19.93 1.51
C ALA A 30 6.90 20.52 0.16
N ASP A 31 6.57 19.88 -0.97
CA ASP A 31 6.77 20.45 -2.31
C ASP A 31 5.66 21.43 -2.75
N GLY A 32 4.66 21.66 -1.91
CA GLY A 32 3.51 22.53 -2.17
C GLY A 32 2.31 21.83 -2.82
N THR A 33 2.46 20.58 -3.25
CA THR A 33 1.39 19.80 -3.90
C THR A 33 0.25 19.52 -2.91
N LYS A 34 -0.99 19.84 -3.29
CA LYS A 34 -2.19 19.45 -2.55
C LYS A 34 -2.49 17.98 -2.84
N LEU A 35 -2.63 17.19 -1.79
CA LEU A 35 -2.80 15.74 -1.85
C LEU A 35 -4.12 15.34 -1.21
N VAL A 36 -4.67 14.22 -1.66
CA VAL A 36 -5.90 13.62 -1.12
C VAL A 36 -5.60 12.21 -0.64
N GLY A 37 -5.95 11.89 0.60
CA GLY A 37 -5.77 10.57 1.19
C GLY A 37 -7.10 9.85 1.32
N TYR A 38 -7.14 8.56 1.02
CA TYR A 38 -8.30 7.72 1.32
C TYR A 38 -7.98 6.85 2.53
N TYR A 39 -8.53 7.22 3.68
CA TYR A 39 -8.35 6.52 4.95
C TYR A 39 -9.46 5.50 5.18
N ALA A 40 -9.11 4.34 5.72
CA ALA A 40 -10.04 3.27 6.06
C ALA A 40 -9.67 2.63 7.40
N TYR A 41 -10.68 2.27 8.19
CA TYR A 41 -10.54 1.57 9.46
C TYR A 41 -11.83 0.80 9.79
N ASP A 42 -11.74 -0.28 10.56
CA ASP A 42 -12.91 -0.99 11.09
C ASP A 42 -13.37 -0.37 12.43
N ASP A 43 -14.63 0.06 12.53
CA ASP A 43 -15.19 0.70 13.73
C ASP A 43 -15.54 -0.27 14.87
N ALA A 44 -15.50 -1.59 14.62
CA ALA A 44 -15.56 -2.60 15.67
C ALA A 44 -14.36 -2.55 16.60
N ILE A 45 -13.18 -2.23 16.04
CA ILE A 45 -11.94 -2.16 16.80
C ILE A 45 -11.88 -0.81 17.49
N LYS A 46 -11.70 -0.82 18.82
CA LYS A 46 -11.57 0.40 19.62
C LYS A 46 -10.10 0.74 19.83
N GLY A 47 -9.80 2.04 19.83
CA GLY A 47 -8.46 2.58 20.10
C GLY A 47 -7.47 2.47 18.92
N PRO A 48 -6.23 2.96 19.14
CA PRO A 48 -5.17 2.94 18.14
C PRO A 48 -4.73 1.52 17.76
N ARG A 49 -4.46 1.30 16.46
CA ARG A 49 -3.97 0.02 15.88
C ARG A 49 -2.85 0.28 14.87
N PRO A 50 -2.08 -0.73 14.44
CA PRO A 50 -1.04 -0.50 13.44
C PRO A 50 -1.59 0.16 12.17
N GLY A 51 -0.83 1.13 11.66
CA GLY A 51 -1.17 1.93 10.48
C GLY A 51 -0.41 1.47 9.25
N ILE A 52 -1.08 1.45 8.09
CA ILE A 52 -0.47 1.06 6.82
C ILE A 52 -0.71 2.10 5.74
N VAL A 53 0.37 2.62 5.16
CA VAL A 53 0.30 3.41 3.92
C VAL A 53 0.13 2.46 2.73
N VAL A 54 -0.78 2.79 1.81
CA VAL A 54 -0.95 2.10 0.53
C VAL A 54 -0.56 3.05 -0.60
N VAL A 55 0.48 2.72 -1.35
CA VAL A 55 0.93 3.51 -2.50
C VAL A 55 0.41 2.87 -3.79
N HIS A 56 -0.33 3.67 -4.56
CA HIS A 56 -1.02 3.21 -5.77
C HIS A 56 -0.07 2.81 -6.91
N GLU A 57 -0.61 2.11 -7.90
CA GLU A 57 0.04 1.87 -9.19
C GLU A 57 0.22 3.17 -9.98
N TRP A 58 0.85 3.10 -11.16
CA TRP A 58 1.02 4.29 -12.01
C TRP A 58 -0.30 4.92 -12.52
N TRP A 59 -1.44 4.26 -12.27
CA TRP A 59 -2.78 4.75 -12.60
C TRP A 59 -3.28 5.86 -11.67
N GLY A 60 -2.60 6.14 -10.55
CA GLY A 60 -3.02 7.15 -9.57
C GLY A 60 -3.94 6.61 -8.48
N LEU A 61 -4.55 7.50 -7.69
CA LEU A 61 -5.42 7.15 -6.54
C LEU A 61 -6.81 6.67 -7.01
N ASN A 62 -6.83 5.52 -7.66
CA ASN A 62 -8.02 4.86 -8.21
C ASN A 62 -8.72 3.95 -7.19
N ASP A 63 -9.79 3.29 -7.62
CA ASP A 63 -10.60 2.42 -6.76
C ASP A 63 -9.88 1.14 -6.35
N TYR A 64 -8.91 0.66 -7.13
CA TYR A 64 -8.04 -0.46 -6.76
C TYR A 64 -7.23 -0.14 -5.50
N ALA A 65 -6.53 1.01 -5.47
CA ALA A 65 -5.76 1.44 -4.31
C ALA A 65 -6.65 1.67 -3.06
N LYS A 66 -7.81 2.32 -3.25
CA LYS A 66 -8.79 2.54 -2.17
C LYS A 66 -9.37 1.23 -1.64
N ARG A 67 -9.58 0.23 -2.51
CA ARG A 67 -10.00 -1.11 -2.10
C ARG A 67 -8.97 -1.77 -1.21
N ARG A 68 -7.69 -1.74 -1.58
CA ARG A 68 -6.62 -2.32 -0.74
C ARG A 68 -6.53 -1.67 0.63
N ALA A 69 -6.80 -0.37 0.76
CA ALA A 69 -6.95 0.26 2.08
C ALA A 69 -8.14 -0.33 2.88
N ARG A 70 -9.30 -0.56 2.25
CA ARG A 70 -10.43 -1.23 2.91
C ARG A 70 -10.13 -2.68 3.29
N ASP A 71 -9.43 -3.41 2.42
CA ASP A 71 -9.04 -4.81 2.68
C ASP A 71 -8.12 -4.89 3.91
N LEU A 72 -7.17 -3.97 4.05
CA LEU A 72 -6.32 -3.86 5.25
C LEU A 72 -7.12 -3.45 6.49
N ALA A 73 -8.08 -2.53 6.35
CA ALA A 73 -8.96 -2.15 7.44
C ALA A 73 -9.76 -3.35 7.98
N ALA A 74 -10.27 -4.19 7.09
CA ALA A 74 -10.97 -5.43 7.44
C ALA A 74 -10.06 -6.49 8.10
N LEU A 75 -8.74 -6.39 7.95
CA LEU A 75 -7.77 -7.20 8.68
C LEU A 75 -7.43 -6.63 10.07
N GLY A 76 -8.01 -5.49 10.43
CA GLY A 76 -7.85 -4.84 11.73
C GLY A 76 -6.77 -3.77 11.78
N TYR A 77 -6.25 -3.35 10.63
CA TYR A 77 -5.34 -2.22 10.54
C TYR A 77 -6.12 -0.90 10.40
N SER A 78 -5.42 0.21 10.56
CA SER A 78 -5.82 1.47 9.95
C SER A 78 -5.01 1.63 8.67
N ALA A 79 -5.61 2.06 7.58
CA ALA A 79 -4.92 2.13 6.30
C ALA A 79 -5.23 3.41 5.56
N MET A 80 -4.23 3.96 4.87
CA MET A 80 -4.41 5.13 4.02
C MET A 80 -3.81 4.91 2.65
N ALA A 81 -4.65 4.90 1.62
CA ALA A 81 -4.18 5.03 0.25
C ALA A 81 -3.81 6.50 -0.01
N ILE A 82 -2.54 6.73 -0.34
CA ILE A 82 -1.98 8.08 -0.47
C ILE A 82 -1.95 8.50 -1.94
N ASP A 83 -2.18 9.78 -2.18
CA ASP A 83 -2.06 10.40 -3.49
C ASP A 83 -0.62 10.84 -3.74
N MET A 84 0.01 10.27 -4.76
CA MET A 84 1.36 10.64 -5.18
C MET A 84 1.36 11.65 -6.33
N TYR A 85 0.22 11.91 -6.98
CA TYR A 85 0.11 12.74 -8.19
C TYR A 85 -0.53 14.11 -7.94
N GLY A 86 -1.21 14.27 -6.81
CA GLY A 86 -1.90 15.48 -6.40
C GLY A 86 -3.35 15.52 -6.87
N GLU A 87 -4.17 16.21 -6.08
CA GLU A 87 -5.59 16.45 -6.36
C GLU A 87 -6.43 15.17 -6.58
N GLY A 88 -5.96 14.03 -6.09
CA GLY A 88 -6.64 12.73 -6.23
C GLY A 88 -6.61 12.17 -7.66
N LYS A 89 -5.69 12.63 -8.52
CA LYS A 89 -5.60 12.24 -9.93
C LYS A 89 -5.49 10.73 -10.11
N ASN A 90 -6.23 10.22 -11.09
CA ASN A 90 -6.09 8.88 -11.62
C ASN A 90 -6.52 8.85 -13.10
N THR A 91 -6.13 7.80 -13.82
CA THR A 91 -6.44 7.61 -15.25
C THR A 91 -6.36 6.13 -15.63
N GLU A 92 -7.06 5.75 -16.69
CA GLU A 92 -6.88 4.46 -17.39
C GLU A 92 -6.09 4.62 -18.70
N HIS A 93 -5.70 5.85 -19.08
CA HIS A 93 -4.99 6.12 -20.32
C HIS A 93 -3.45 6.09 -20.10
N PRO A 94 -2.69 5.20 -20.77
CA PRO A 94 -1.24 5.05 -20.54
C PRO A 94 -0.42 6.33 -20.70
N LYS A 95 -0.74 7.16 -21.70
CA LYS A 95 -0.08 8.45 -21.91
C LYS A 95 -0.23 9.39 -20.71
N ASP A 96 -1.42 9.46 -20.12
CA ASP A 96 -1.68 10.32 -18.96
C ASP A 96 -1.01 9.74 -17.72
N ALA A 97 -1.06 8.41 -17.53
CA ALA A 97 -0.37 7.72 -16.45
C ALA A 97 1.14 8.00 -16.49
N MET A 98 1.73 7.93 -17.69
CA MET A 98 3.15 8.27 -17.90
C MET A 98 3.43 9.74 -17.58
N ALA A 99 2.59 10.67 -18.03
CA ALA A 99 2.76 12.10 -17.74
C ALA A 99 2.66 12.40 -16.23
N PHE A 100 1.69 11.78 -15.53
CA PHE A 100 1.53 11.92 -14.08
C PHE A 100 2.73 11.37 -13.32
N MET A 101 3.17 10.16 -13.67
CA MET A 101 4.35 9.53 -13.08
C MET A 101 5.59 10.41 -13.28
N GLN A 102 5.85 10.85 -14.51
CA GLN A 102 7.01 11.71 -14.82
C GLN A 102 6.98 12.99 -14.00
N ALA A 103 5.83 13.67 -13.90
CA ALA A 103 5.68 14.86 -13.09
C ALA A 103 5.95 14.59 -11.60
N ALA A 104 5.48 13.46 -11.06
CA ALA A 104 5.68 13.09 -9.67
C ALA A 104 7.12 12.66 -9.33
N THR A 105 7.88 12.23 -10.33
CA THR A 105 9.28 11.79 -10.18
C THR A 105 10.31 12.76 -10.77
N ALA A 106 9.87 13.92 -11.28
CA ALA A 106 10.74 14.88 -11.95
C ALA A 106 11.80 15.47 -11.00
N ASP A 107 11.41 15.74 -9.75
CA ASP A 107 12.31 16.13 -8.67
C ASP A 107 12.67 14.89 -7.84
N ALA A 108 13.97 14.66 -7.63
CA ALA A 108 14.47 13.49 -6.93
C ALA A 108 13.94 13.36 -5.49
N GLY A 109 13.47 14.45 -4.89
CA GLY A 109 12.88 14.49 -3.55
C GLY A 109 11.35 14.59 -3.53
N ALA A 110 10.66 14.88 -4.64
CA ALA A 110 9.20 15.05 -4.65
C ALA A 110 8.46 13.77 -4.20
N SER A 111 8.83 12.62 -4.77
CA SER A 111 8.25 11.34 -4.37
C SER A 111 8.41 11.08 -2.87
N LYS A 112 9.60 11.33 -2.31
CA LYS A 112 9.84 11.24 -0.86
C LYS A 112 8.91 12.19 -0.08
N LYS A 113 8.89 13.48 -0.43
CA LYS A 113 8.08 14.48 0.28
C LYS A 113 6.58 14.15 0.26
N ARG A 114 6.08 13.53 -0.82
CA ARG A 114 4.67 13.13 -0.94
C ARG A 114 4.37 11.88 -0.13
N PHE A 115 5.26 10.88 -0.16
CA PHE A 115 5.18 9.71 0.70
C PHE A 115 5.18 10.11 2.19
N ASP A 116 6.14 10.94 2.61
CA ASP A 116 6.27 11.40 4.00
C ASP A 116 5.01 12.16 4.45
N ALA A 117 4.47 13.04 3.60
CA ALA A 117 3.24 13.77 3.91
C ALA A 117 2.05 12.83 4.12
N GLY A 118 1.96 11.76 3.33
CA GLY A 118 0.97 10.70 3.53
C GLY A 118 1.21 9.93 4.82
N LEU A 119 2.45 9.54 5.12
CA LEU A 119 2.78 8.85 6.38
C LEU A 119 2.43 9.71 7.61
N GLU A 120 2.76 11.00 7.59
CA GLU A 120 2.41 11.95 8.65
C GLU A 120 0.90 12.16 8.77
N GLN A 121 0.18 12.19 7.66
CA GLN A 121 -1.28 12.33 7.69
C GLN A 121 -1.96 11.06 8.26
N LEU A 122 -1.41 9.88 8.00
CA LEU A 122 -1.85 8.61 8.60
C LEU A 122 -1.62 8.60 10.12
N LYS A 123 -0.45 9.06 10.59
CA LYS A 123 -0.09 9.15 12.02
C LYS A 123 -1.04 10.04 12.83
N LYS A 124 -1.62 11.07 12.20
CA LYS A 124 -2.54 12.01 12.86
C LYS A 124 -3.93 11.43 13.13
N GLN A 125 -4.28 10.28 12.55
CA GLN A 125 -5.62 9.71 12.73
C GLN A 125 -5.75 9.04 14.11
N PRO A 126 -6.85 9.25 14.84
CA PRO A 126 -7.02 8.74 16.20
C PRO A 126 -7.05 7.19 16.27
N GLU A 127 -7.40 6.53 15.16
CA GLU A 127 -7.41 5.06 15.09
C GLU A 127 -6.03 4.47 14.74
N THR A 128 -5.04 5.30 14.40
CA THR A 128 -3.67 4.89 14.05
C THR A 128 -2.75 4.96 15.25
N ASN A 129 -1.97 3.90 15.50
CA ASN A 129 -0.83 3.93 16.41
C ASN A 129 0.40 4.47 15.65
N PRO A 130 0.91 5.67 15.99
CA PRO A 130 2.00 6.30 15.25
C PRO A 130 3.38 5.65 15.48
N GLN A 131 3.49 4.71 16.42
CA GLN A 131 4.69 3.90 16.66
C GLN A 131 4.66 2.57 15.91
N LYS A 132 3.52 2.20 15.29
CA LYS A 132 3.38 0.94 14.56
C LYS A 132 2.93 1.18 13.14
N LEU A 133 3.89 1.29 12.22
CA LEU A 133 3.64 1.77 10.87
C LEU A 133 4.30 0.87 9.83
N ALA A 134 3.57 0.54 8.77
CA ALA A 134 4.10 -0.13 7.60
C ALA A 134 3.68 0.60 6.31
N ALA A 135 4.28 0.21 5.20
CA ALA A 135 3.86 0.67 3.89
C ALA A 135 3.80 -0.49 2.89
N ILE A 136 2.74 -0.54 2.09
CA ILE A 136 2.63 -1.44 0.95
C ILE A 136 2.51 -0.63 -0.34
N GLY A 137 3.00 -1.17 -1.44
CA GLY A 137 2.96 -0.49 -2.72
C GLY A 137 2.87 -1.44 -3.91
N TYR A 138 2.22 -0.97 -4.97
CA TYR A 138 1.98 -1.73 -6.20
C TYR A 138 2.63 -1.05 -7.39
N CYS A 139 3.36 -1.77 -8.25
CA CYS A 139 3.98 -1.19 -9.47
C CYS A 139 4.86 0.03 -9.10
N PHE A 140 4.51 1.24 -9.55
CA PHE A 140 5.09 2.51 -9.14
C PHE A 140 5.19 2.64 -7.61
N GLY A 141 4.10 2.35 -6.90
CA GLY A 141 4.07 2.38 -5.45
C GLY A 141 5.02 1.36 -4.81
N GLY A 142 5.24 0.21 -5.45
CA GLY A 142 6.19 -0.80 -4.99
C GLY A 142 7.62 -0.26 -4.99
N ALA A 143 8.00 0.50 -6.02
CA ALA A 143 9.29 1.20 -6.06
C ALA A 143 9.38 2.28 -4.97
N VAL A 144 8.31 3.06 -4.78
CA VAL A 144 8.26 4.13 -3.76
C VAL A 144 8.49 3.59 -2.34
N VAL A 145 7.84 2.48 -1.98
CA VAL A 145 7.99 1.90 -0.64
C VAL A 145 9.34 1.23 -0.45
N LEU A 146 9.92 0.60 -1.49
CA LEU A 146 11.29 0.08 -1.42
C LEU A 146 12.29 1.22 -1.22
N ASP A 147 12.14 2.33 -1.94
CA ASP A 147 12.99 3.49 -1.73
C ASP A 147 12.81 4.07 -0.30
N ALA A 148 11.60 4.04 0.27
CA ALA A 148 11.37 4.42 1.67
C ALA A 148 12.17 3.56 2.65
N ALA A 149 12.16 2.24 2.47
CA ALA A 149 12.99 1.34 3.26
C ALA A 149 14.50 1.63 3.06
N ARG A 150 14.95 1.86 1.81
CA ARG A 150 16.35 2.20 1.51
C ARG A 150 16.83 3.44 2.25
N ARG A 151 15.96 4.46 2.39
CA ARG A 151 16.24 5.69 3.15
C ARG A 151 16.16 5.53 4.66
N GLY A 152 15.71 4.39 5.16
CA GLY A 152 15.50 4.18 6.59
C GLY A 152 14.33 4.97 7.16
N GLU A 153 13.25 5.15 6.38
CA GLU A 153 12.00 5.67 6.93
C GLU A 153 11.57 4.81 8.14
N PRO A 154 11.05 5.40 9.22
CA PRO A 154 10.76 4.68 10.47
C PRO A 154 9.49 3.84 10.35
N LEU A 155 9.60 2.73 9.62
CA LEU A 155 8.56 1.75 9.35
C LEU A 155 8.97 0.39 9.91
N ASP A 156 8.02 -0.33 10.49
CA ASP A 156 8.16 -1.70 10.96
C ASP A 156 8.29 -2.71 9.81
N ALA A 157 7.71 -2.39 8.65
CA ALA A 157 7.68 -3.26 7.49
C ALA A 157 7.39 -2.50 6.19
N VAL A 158 7.95 -2.99 5.09
CA VAL A 158 7.60 -2.59 3.72
C VAL A 158 7.23 -3.82 2.89
N VAL A 159 6.17 -3.73 2.08
CA VAL A 159 5.78 -4.78 1.12
C VAL A 159 5.62 -4.21 -0.29
N SER A 160 6.39 -4.74 -1.22
CA SER A 160 6.33 -4.36 -2.64
C SER A 160 5.66 -5.46 -3.45
N PHE A 161 4.63 -5.11 -4.20
CA PHE A 161 3.98 -5.99 -5.18
C PHE A 161 4.34 -5.52 -6.58
N HIS A 162 4.98 -6.41 -7.35
CA HIS A 162 5.42 -6.17 -8.73
C HIS A 162 5.99 -4.76 -8.92
N GLY A 163 6.83 -4.31 -7.98
CA GLY A 163 7.46 -3.00 -8.02
C GLY A 163 8.73 -2.99 -8.85
N ALA A 164 9.08 -1.85 -9.41
CA ALA A 164 10.41 -1.68 -10.00
C ALA A 164 11.48 -1.81 -8.91
N LEU A 165 12.52 -2.60 -9.22
CA LEU A 165 13.60 -2.90 -8.27
C LEU A 165 14.80 -1.96 -8.42
N THR A 166 14.94 -1.33 -9.59
CA THR A 166 16.00 -0.35 -9.87
C THR A 166 15.77 0.92 -9.06
N THR A 167 16.85 1.59 -8.69
CA THR A 167 16.80 2.81 -7.88
C THR A 167 17.94 3.76 -8.21
N LYS A 168 17.72 5.04 -7.90
CA LYS A 168 18.77 6.07 -7.85
C LYS A 168 19.29 6.31 -6.43
N THR A 169 18.73 5.63 -5.43
CA THR A 169 19.02 5.84 -4.02
C THR A 169 19.31 4.50 -3.35
N PRO A 170 20.44 3.84 -3.66
CA PRO A 170 20.71 2.48 -3.24
C PRO A 170 20.78 2.34 -1.71
N ALA A 171 20.43 1.14 -1.23
CA ALA A 171 20.51 0.73 0.16
C ALA A 171 21.92 0.91 0.72
N LYS A 172 21.99 1.18 2.02
CA LYS A 172 23.25 1.37 2.74
C LYS A 172 23.21 0.61 4.06
N GLU A 173 24.32 -0.04 4.39
CA GLU A 173 24.50 -0.69 5.68
C GLU A 173 24.28 0.32 6.82
N GLY A 174 23.52 -0.09 7.83
CA GLY A 174 23.18 0.77 8.97
C GLY A 174 22.11 1.83 8.70
N VAL A 175 21.63 1.99 7.46
CA VAL A 175 20.51 2.88 7.11
C VAL A 175 19.26 2.07 6.77
N THR A 176 19.40 1.10 5.86
CA THR A 176 18.28 0.25 5.39
C THR A 176 17.98 -0.83 6.42
N LYS A 177 17.21 -0.48 7.45
CA LYS A 177 16.87 -1.37 8.58
C LYS A 177 15.46 -1.95 8.52
N THR A 178 14.56 -1.34 7.76
CA THR A 178 13.17 -1.79 7.65
C THR A 178 13.10 -3.15 6.98
N PRO A 179 12.47 -4.16 7.62
CA PRO A 179 12.19 -5.45 6.99
C PRO A 179 11.36 -5.28 5.71
N MET A 180 11.76 -5.95 4.64
CA MET A 180 11.12 -5.87 3.33
C MET A 180 10.58 -7.22 2.85
N LEU A 181 9.36 -7.24 2.32
CA LEU A 181 8.82 -8.33 1.54
C LEU A 181 8.64 -7.87 0.08
N ILE A 182 9.19 -8.63 -0.85
CA ILE A 182 9.12 -8.35 -2.29
C ILE A 182 8.37 -9.50 -2.96
N GLU A 183 7.17 -9.21 -3.45
CA GLU A 183 6.30 -10.11 -4.20
C GLU A 183 6.43 -9.81 -5.69
N HIS A 184 7.28 -10.58 -6.37
CA HIS A 184 7.68 -10.34 -7.75
C HIS A 184 7.12 -11.42 -8.69
N GLY A 185 6.56 -11.01 -9.83
CA GLY A 185 6.13 -11.96 -10.85
C GLY A 185 7.29 -12.35 -11.76
N ASN A 186 7.62 -13.64 -11.86
CA ASN A 186 8.74 -14.10 -12.71
C ASN A 186 8.45 -13.97 -14.21
N GLY A 187 7.20 -13.70 -14.60
CA GLY A 187 6.79 -13.36 -15.97
C GLY A 187 6.73 -11.85 -16.24
N ASP A 188 7.19 -11.01 -15.31
CA ASP A 188 7.25 -9.56 -15.49
C ASP A 188 8.35 -9.18 -16.50
N THR A 189 7.95 -8.65 -17.67
CA THR A 189 8.87 -8.24 -18.73
C THR A 189 9.46 -6.85 -18.52
N MET A 190 8.94 -6.07 -17.56
CA MET A 190 9.43 -4.72 -17.24
C MET A 190 10.60 -4.74 -16.25
N VAL A 191 10.75 -5.82 -15.48
CA VAL A 191 11.83 -6.01 -14.52
C VAL A 191 12.66 -7.21 -14.97
N THR A 192 13.87 -6.94 -15.47
CA THR A 192 14.73 -7.99 -16.02
C THR A 192 15.34 -8.87 -14.92
N ALA A 193 15.79 -10.07 -15.30
CA ALA A 193 16.56 -10.94 -14.39
C ALA A 193 17.81 -10.25 -13.83
N GLN A 194 18.43 -9.34 -14.60
CA GLN A 194 19.54 -8.53 -14.12
C GLN A 194 19.10 -7.55 -13.03
N ASN A 195 17.93 -6.92 -13.16
CA ASN A 195 17.40 -6.03 -12.12
C ASN A 195 17.14 -6.79 -10.81
N VAL A 196 16.64 -8.03 -10.89
CA VAL A 196 16.47 -8.90 -9.72
C VAL A 196 17.81 -9.26 -9.09
N ALA A 197 18.80 -9.65 -9.91
CA ALA A 197 20.14 -9.98 -9.43
C ALA A 197 20.84 -8.78 -8.75
N ASP A 198 20.74 -7.59 -9.37
CA ASP A 198 21.30 -6.36 -8.84
C ASP A 198 20.63 -5.94 -7.53
N PHE A 199 19.30 -6.06 -7.44
CA PHE A 199 18.56 -5.80 -6.22
C PHE A 199 19.01 -6.70 -5.07
N LYS A 200 19.10 -8.02 -5.30
CA LYS A 200 19.54 -8.96 -4.27
C LYS A 200 20.96 -8.64 -3.80
N LYS A 201 21.87 -8.40 -4.75
CA LYS A 201 23.25 -7.98 -4.46
C LYS A 201 23.30 -6.68 -3.64
N GLU A 202 22.46 -5.70 -3.97
CA GLU A 202 22.33 -4.44 -3.25
C GLU A 202 21.87 -4.67 -1.80
N MET A 203 20.80 -5.45 -1.59
CA MET A 203 20.26 -5.74 -0.26
C MET A 203 21.25 -6.54 0.60
N ASP A 204 21.91 -7.55 0.02
CA ASP A 204 22.91 -8.36 0.70
C ASP A 204 24.12 -7.50 1.14
N ALA A 205 24.60 -6.61 0.26
CA ALA A 205 25.70 -5.70 0.58
C ALA A 205 25.33 -4.69 1.67
N ALA A 206 24.07 -4.25 1.73
CA ALA A 206 23.55 -3.39 2.79
C ALA A 206 23.22 -4.15 4.08
N LYS A 207 23.30 -5.48 4.09
CA LYS A 207 22.84 -6.34 5.20
C LYS A 207 21.38 -6.06 5.57
N ALA A 208 20.55 -5.78 4.57
CA ALA A 208 19.14 -5.48 4.76
C ALA A 208 18.36 -6.76 5.11
N ASP A 209 17.33 -6.63 5.94
CA ASP A 209 16.37 -7.72 6.20
C ASP A 209 15.33 -7.76 5.07
N TYR A 210 15.41 -8.75 4.18
CA TYR A 210 14.45 -8.89 3.09
C TYR A 210 14.08 -10.35 2.79
N LYS A 211 12.81 -10.55 2.40
CA LYS A 211 12.30 -11.77 1.78
C LYS A 211 11.90 -11.45 0.35
N PHE A 212 12.47 -12.17 -0.61
CA PHE A 212 12.11 -12.06 -2.02
C PHE A 212 11.35 -13.31 -2.46
N VAL A 213 10.11 -13.13 -2.90
CA VAL A 213 9.24 -14.19 -3.41
C VAL A 213 9.06 -13.97 -4.91
N GLY A 214 9.58 -14.90 -5.72
CA GLY A 214 9.33 -14.95 -7.16
C GLY A 214 8.15 -15.87 -7.45
N ILE A 215 7.14 -15.38 -8.16
CA ILE A 215 5.90 -16.09 -8.45
C ILE A 215 5.87 -16.48 -9.93
N ASP A 216 5.96 -17.78 -10.21
CA ASP A 216 5.97 -18.31 -11.57
C ASP A 216 4.66 -18.01 -12.32
N GLY A 217 4.78 -17.60 -13.57
CA GLY A 217 3.65 -17.28 -14.45
C GLY A 217 2.90 -15.99 -14.11
N ALA A 218 3.28 -15.26 -13.06
CA ALA A 218 2.73 -13.95 -12.77
C ALA A 218 3.46 -12.85 -13.57
N LYS A 219 2.69 -11.99 -14.24
CA LYS A 219 3.18 -10.81 -14.97
C LYS A 219 3.26 -9.59 -14.05
N HIS A 220 3.73 -8.46 -14.59
CA HIS A 220 3.52 -7.17 -13.94
C HIS A 220 2.02 -6.90 -13.71
N GLY A 221 1.65 -6.25 -12.60
CA GLY A 221 0.25 -5.95 -12.30
C GLY A 221 -0.59 -7.15 -11.86
N PHE A 222 0.02 -8.31 -11.53
CA PHE A 222 -0.69 -9.56 -11.21
C PHE A 222 -1.72 -9.48 -10.08
N THR A 223 -1.66 -8.44 -9.24
CA THR A 223 -2.59 -8.23 -8.13
C THR A 223 -3.86 -7.47 -8.52
N ASN A 224 -3.88 -6.81 -9.69
CA ASN A 224 -5.00 -5.97 -10.11
C ASN A 224 -5.95 -6.74 -11.05
N PRO A 225 -7.21 -7.02 -10.63
CA PRO A 225 -8.20 -7.68 -11.47
C PRO A 225 -8.50 -6.97 -12.80
N ASP A 226 -8.25 -5.66 -12.88
CA ASP A 226 -8.45 -4.87 -14.09
C ASP A 226 -7.22 -4.84 -15.00
N ALA A 227 -6.11 -5.52 -14.63
CA ALA A 227 -4.86 -5.49 -15.40
C ALA A 227 -5.05 -5.96 -16.84
N ASP A 228 -5.76 -7.06 -17.08
CA ASP A 228 -5.98 -7.57 -18.44
C ASP A 228 -6.80 -6.59 -19.30
N LYS A 229 -7.83 -5.95 -18.72
CA LYS A 229 -8.60 -4.88 -19.37
C LYS A 229 -7.70 -3.71 -19.74
N LEU A 230 -6.84 -3.27 -18.81
CA LEU A 230 -5.95 -2.11 -19.00
C LEU A 230 -4.79 -2.40 -19.96
N SER A 231 -4.36 -3.67 -20.08
CA SER A 231 -3.37 -4.14 -21.05
C SER A 231 -3.89 -4.09 -22.50
N HIS A 232 -5.18 -4.36 -22.69
CA HIS A 232 -5.83 -4.40 -23.99
C HIS A 232 -6.78 -3.23 -24.26
N GLY A 233 -6.61 -2.11 -23.55
CA GLY A 233 -7.45 -0.92 -23.73
C GLY A 233 -7.37 -0.36 -25.16
N ASP A 234 -8.35 0.47 -25.52
CA ASP A 234 -8.53 1.05 -26.88
C ASP A 234 -7.30 1.82 -27.41
N HIS A 235 -6.36 2.18 -26.53
CA HIS A 235 -5.16 2.96 -26.84
C HIS A 235 -3.87 2.11 -26.84
N GLY A 236 -3.99 0.79 -26.75
CA GLY A 236 -2.90 -0.10 -26.36
C GLY A 236 -2.58 0.04 -24.86
N GLY A 237 -1.97 -0.97 -24.25
CA GLY A 237 -1.63 -0.98 -22.84
C GLY A 237 -0.25 -1.55 -22.57
N PRO A 238 0.28 -1.37 -21.35
CA PRO A 238 1.52 -2.00 -20.93
C PRO A 238 1.36 -3.53 -20.86
N ASP A 239 2.46 -4.29 -20.91
CA ASP A 239 2.44 -5.75 -20.69
C ASP A 239 2.20 -6.10 -19.22
N ILE A 240 0.95 -5.94 -18.79
CA ILE A 240 0.42 -6.31 -17.48
C ILE A 240 -0.63 -7.41 -17.63
N GLY A 241 -0.91 -8.14 -16.56
CA GLY A 241 -2.00 -9.13 -16.57
C GLY A 241 -2.34 -9.67 -15.19
N TYR A 242 -3.61 -9.97 -14.95
CA TYR A 242 -4.08 -10.44 -13.64
C TYR A 242 -3.75 -11.92 -13.45
N ASN A 243 -3.28 -12.28 -12.25
CA ASN A 243 -3.14 -13.67 -11.87
C ASN A 243 -3.72 -13.87 -10.47
N LYS A 244 -4.94 -14.43 -10.42
CA LYS A 244 -5.68 -14.65 -9.17
C LYS A 244 -4.91 -15.48 -8.15
N ALA A 245 -4.19 -16.51 -8.58
CA ALA A 245 -3.42 -17.35 -7.66
C ALA A 245 -2.27 -16.56 -7.03
N ALA A 246 -1.53 -15.79 -7.84
CA ALA A 246 -0.46 -14.92 -7.38
C ALA A 246 -0.95 -13.79 -6.46
N ASP A 247 -2.08 -13.17 -6.79
CA ASP A 247 -2.74 -12.16 -5.94
C ASP A 247 -3.08 -12.75 -4.56
N MET A 248 -3.71 -13.92 -4.54
CA MET A 248 -4.09 -14.57 -3.28
C MET A 248 -2.88 -15.02 -2.46
N SER A 249 -1.85 -15.60 -3.09
CA SER A 249 -0.66 -16.09 -2.38
C SER A 249 0.18 -14.93 -1.82
N SER A 250 0.48 -13.92 -2.64
CA SER A 250 1.25 -12.74 -2.22
C SER A 250 0.53 -11.94 -1.12
N TRP A 251 -0.81 -11.85 -1.17
CA TRP A 251 -1.59 -11.25 -0.09
C TRP A 251 -1.52 -12.08 1.20
N ALA A 252 -1.46 -13.41 1.10
CA ALA A 252 -1.27 -14.27 2.26
C ALA A 252 0.12 -14.12 2.88
N ASP A 253 1.17 -14.06 2.06
CA ASP A 253 2.54 -13.78 2.48
C ASP A 253 2.64 -12.42 3.20
N MET A 254 2.03 -11.37 2.62
CA MET A 254 1.98 -10.04 3.24
C MET A 254 1.30 -10.05 4.61
N LYS A 255 0.14 -10.72 4.74
CA LYS A 255 -0.56 -10.83 6.04
C LYS A 255 0.30 -11.51 7.10
N ALA A 256 0.98 -12.59 6.74
CA ALA A 256 1.87 -13.31 7.66
C ALA A 256 3.05 -12.43 8.08
N PHE A 257 3.69 -11.78 7.09
CA PHE A 257 4.82 -10.88 7.29
C PHE A 257 4.47 -9.69 8.18
N LEU A 258 3.40 -8.95 7.89
CA LEU A 258 2.99 -7.80 8.72
C LEU A 258 2.65 -8.21 10.15
N LYS A 259 1.96 -9.35 10.34
CA LYS A 259 1.65 -9.87 11.67
C LYS A 259 2.93 -10.17 12.46
N GLU A 260 3.93 -10.77 11.83
CA GLU A 260 5.22 -11.05 12.44
C GLU A 260 5.96 -9.76 12.83
N GLN A 261 6.08 -8.79 11.91
CA GLN A 261 6.86 -7.58 12.16
C GLN A 261 6.22 -6.68 13.23
N PHE A 262 4.89 -6.49 13.20
CA PHE A 262 4.22 -5.74 14.26
C PHE A 262 4.27 -6.43 15.63
N ALA A 263 4.42 -7.76 15.68
CA ALA A 263 4.60 -8.49 16.93
C ALA A 263 5.99 -8.29 17.53
N LYS A 264 7.06 -8.36 16.72
CA LYS A 264 8.46 -8.15 17.16
C LYS A 264 8.67 -6.77 17.80
N ASN A 265 8.05 -5.75 17.24
CA ASN A 265 8.18 -4.37 17.75
C ASN A 265 7.21 -4.05 18.89
N SER A 266 6.45 -5.03 19.39
CA SER A 266 5.63 -4.91 20.60
C SER A 266 6.39 -5.28 21.89
N THR A 267 7.58 -5.87 21.76
CA THR A 267 8.38 -6.42 22.86
C THR A 267 9.66 -5.64 23.17
N MET A 268 9.87 -4.49 22.53
CA MET A 268 10.91 -3.50 22.86
C MET A 268 10.27 -2.28 23.51
#